data_AF-A0A7R9EG44-F1
#
_entry.id   AF-A0A7R9EG44-F1
#
_cell.length_a   1.000
_cell.length_b   1.000
_cell.length_c   1.000
_cell.angle_alpha   90.00
_cell.angle_beta   90.00
_cell.angle_gamma   90.00
#
_symmetry.space_group_name_H-M   'P 1'
#
loop_
_entity.id
_entity.type
_entity.pdbx_description
1 polymer ?
#
loop_
_entity_poly.entity_id
_entity_poly.type
_entity_poly.pdbx_seq_one_letter_code
_entity_poly.pdbx_strand_id
1 'polypeptide(L)'
;MTPSPFLKCYLDDEKEVLIDVDSKTKEEMHDHLKRIICKSDFLLAAEAQAREKKDNPANFGYGCDRHCICEIPGQVPCPAVVPLPNHMRGKFIYHKD
;
A
#
# COMPACT_ATOMS: atom_id res chain seq x y z
N MET A 1 -8.26 34.96 -26.64
CA MET A 1 -8.23 35.65 -25.34
C MET A 1 -9.62 36.19 -25.09
N THR A 2 -10.17 35.96 -23.90
CA THR A 2 -11.48 36.46 -23.48
C THR A 2 -11.32 37.63 -22.52
N PRO A 3 -12.30 38.54 -22.45
CA PRO A 3 -12.24 39.72 -21.58
C PRO A 3 -12.25 39.38 -20.09
N SER A 4 -12.89 38.27 -19.70
CA SER A 4 -12.88 37.76 -18.32
C SER A 4 -12.05 36.47 -18.22
N PRO A 5 -11.27 36.29 -17.14
CA PRO A 5 -10.46 35.11 -16.92
C PRO A 5 -11.33 33.92 -16.45
N PHE A 6 -11.06 32.74 -17.02
CA PHE A 6 -11.70 31.49 -16.60
C PHE A 6 -10.70 30.33 -16.70
N LEU A 7 -11.00 29.25 -15.99
CA LEU A 7 -10.34 27.96 -16.13
C LEU A 7 -11.24 27.00 -16.88
N LYS A 8 -10.67 26.25 -17.82
CA LYS A 8 -11.38 25.20 -18.55
C LYS A 8 -10.65 23.88 -18.37
N CYS A 9 -11.38 22.89 -17.87
CA CYS A 9 -10.87 21.55 -17.62
C CYS A 9 -11.58 20.56 -18.56
N TYR A 10 -10.80 19.68 -19.17
CA TYR A 10 -11.28 18.62 -20.05
C TYR A 10 -11.13 17.31 -19.31
N LEU A 11 -12.23 16.58 -19.16
CA LEU A 11 -12.28 15.31 -18.44
C LEU A 11 -12.18 14.14 -19.42
N ASP A 12 -11.83 12.96 -18.92
CA ASP A 12 -11.66 11.74 -19.72
C ASP A 12 -12.96 11.27 -20.39
N ASP A 13 -14.12 11.71 -19.89
CA ASP A 13 -15.44 11.42 -20.46
C ASP A 13 -15.90 12.48 -21.49
N GLU A 14 -14.94 13.21 -22.06
CA GLU A 14 -15.14 14.32 -23.01
C GLU A 14 -15.97 15.49 -22.45
N LYS A 15 -16.27 15.49 -21.15
CA LYS A 15 -16.96 16.61 -20.51
C LYS A 15 -16.00 17.77 -20.29
N GLU A 16 -16.57 18.96 -20.41
CA GLU A 16 -15.87 20.21 -20.18
C GLU A 16 -16.42 20.88 -18.93
N VAL A 17 -15.53 21.28 -18.03
CA VAL A 17 -15.87 22.07 -16.83
C VAL A 17 -15.27 23.46 -17.00
N LEU A 18 -16.12 24.48 -16.97
CA LEU A 18 -15.71 25.88 -17.07
C LEU A 18 -15.92 26.56 -15.71
N ILE A 19 -14.86 27.14 -15.16
CA ILE A 19 -14.84 27.77 -13.84
C ILE A 19 -14.46 29.23 -14.03
N ASP A 20 -15.40 30.12 -13.73
CA ASP A 20 -15.14 31.55 -13.69
C ASP A 20 -14.21 31.88 -12.50
N VAL A 21 -13.14 32.62 -12.77
CA VAL A 21 -12.17 33.05 -11.76
C VAL A 21 -12.05 34.56 -11.67
N ASP A 22 -12.94 35.30 -12.33
CA ASP A 22 -12.96 36.74 -12.22
C ASP A 22 -13.22 37.19 -10.78
N SER A 23 -12.47 38.21 -10.35
CA SER A 23 -12.54 38.79 -9.01
C SER A 23 -12.37 37.80 -7.83
N LYS A 24 -11.80 36.60 -8.04
CA LYS A 24 -11.51 35.63 -6.97
C LYS A 24 -10.07 35.71 -6.48
N THR A 25 -9.87 35.48 -5.18
CA THR A 25 -8.53 35.33 -4.62
C THR A 25 -7.91 33.99 -4.99
N LYS A 26 -6.59 33.86 -4.79
CA LYS A 26 -5.87 32.60 -5.01
C LYS A 26 -6.46 31.46 -4.19
N GLU A 27 -6.79 31.75 -2.94
CA GLU A 27 -7.32 30.79 -1.97
C GLU A 27 -8.72 30.32 -2.39
N GLU A 28 -9.59 31.25 -2.79
CA GLU A 28 -10.93 30.94 -3.29
C GLU A 28 -10.89 30.12 -4.58
N MET A 29 -10.00 30.46 -5.52
CA MET A 29 -9.80 29.68 -6.73
C MET A 29 -9.33 28.25 -6.40
N HIS A 30 -8.38 28.12 -5.46
CA HIS A 30 -7.83 26.83 -5.06
C HIS A 30 -8.89 25.93 -4.41
N ASP A 31 -9.63 26.44 -3.43
CA ASP A 31 -10.65 25.67 -2.71
C ASP A 31 -11.81 25.27 -3.63
N HIS A 32 -12.19 26.17 -4.55
CA HIS A 32 -13.22 25.88 -5.55
C HIS A 32 -12.78 24.74 -6.48
N LEU A 33 -11.55 24.77 -6.98
CA LEU A 33 -11.00 23.69 -7.82
C LEU A 33 -10.90 22.38 -7.05
N LYS A 34 -10.40 22.42 -5.82
CA LYS A 34 -10.26 21.24 -4.95
C LYS A 34 -11.60 20.55 -4.73
N ARG A 35 -12.68 21.32 -4.58
CA ARG A 35 -14.02 20.77 -4.36
C ARG A 35 -14.66 20.17 -5.61
N ILE A 36 -14.43 20.74 -6.80
CA ILE A 36 -15.14 20.33 -8.03
C ILE A 36 -14.41 19.21 -8.77
N ILE A 37 -13.07 19.27 -8.84
CA ILE A 37 -12.29 18.43 -9.75
C ILE A 37 -11.39 17.45 -8.98
N CYS A 38 -10.89 17.84 -7.80
CA CYS A 38 -9.99 16.98 -7.05
C CYS A 38 -10.73 15.90 -6.26
N LYS A 39 -9.99 14.82 -5.93
CA LYS A 39 -10.48 13.79 -5.01
C LYS A 39 -10.70 14.40 -3.63
N SER A 40 -11.69 13.88 -2.91
CA SER A 40 -11.91 14.24 -1.51
C SER A 40 -10.74 13.75 -0.65
N ASP A 41 -10.49 14.46 0.46
CA ASP A 41 -9.44 14.09 1.41
C ASP A 41 -9.69 12.68 1.99
N PHE A 42 -10.95 12.26 2.13
CA PHE A 42 -11.33 10.90 2.50
C PHE A 42 -10.84 9.85 1.50
N LEU A 43 -11.06 10.07 0.20
CA LEU A 43 -10.61 9.14 -0.84
C LEU A 43 -9.07 9.09 -0.91
N LEU A 44 -8.40 10.23 -0.77
CA LEU A 44 -6.94 10.29 -0.74
C LEU A 44 -6.36 9.51 0.44
N ALA A 45 -6.98 9.61 1.63
CA ALA A 45 -6.58 8.85 2.80
C ALA A 45 -6.79 7.35 2.61
N ALA A 46 -7.94 6.94 2.06
CA ALA A 46 -8.23 5.54 1.75
C ALA A 46 -7.26 4.96 0.72
N GLU A 47 -6.93 5.71 -0.33
CA GLU A 47 -5.94 5.32 -1.34
C GLU A 47 -4.53 5.23 -0.74
N ALA A 48 -4.16 6.17 0.14
CA ALA A 48 -2.89 6.11 0.86
C ALA A 48 -2.79 4.83 1.70
N GLN A 49 -3.82 4.51 2.48
CA GLN A 49 -3.89 3.29 3.28
C GLN A 49 -3.85 2.02 2.42
N ALA A 50 -4.54 2.01 1.27
CA ALA A 50 -4.54 0.87 0.36
C ALA A 50 -3.18 0.69 -0.35
N ARG A 51 -2.50 1.79 -0.73
CA ARG A 51 -1.14 1.76 -1.29
C ARG A 51 -0.11 1.32 -0.27
N GLU A 52 -0.32 1.67 1.00
CA GLU A 52 0.52 1.21 2.09
C GLU A 52 0.53 -0.31 2.23
N LYS A 53 -0.44 -1.00 1.58
CA LYS A 53 -0.52 -2.45 1.31
C LYS A 53 0.43 -3.20 2.22
N LYS A 54 0.12 -3.17 3.52
CA LYS A 54 0.95 -3.84 4.52
C LYS A 54 1.00 -5.28 4.07
N ASP A 55 2.17 -5.71 3.61
CA ASP A 55 2.39 -7.12 3.32
C ASP A 55 1.89 -7.87 4.55
N ASN A 56 1.05 -8.88 4.31
CA ASN A 56 0.33 -9.54 5.38
C ASN A 56 1.37 -9.92 6.47
N PRO A 57 1.24 -9.42 7.72
CA PRO A 57 2.24 -9.65 8.76
C PRO A 57 2.38 -11.14 9.14
N ALA A 58 1.45 -11.98 8.65
CA ALA A 58 1.54 -13.43 8.74
C ALA A 58 2.38 -14.07 7.62
N ASN A 59 2.85 -13.31 6.63
CA ASN A 59 3.75 -13.80 5.59
C ASN A 59 5.13 -14.08 6.19
N PHE A 60 5.77 -15.12 5.66
CA PHE A 60 7.14 -15.50 6.00
C PHE A 60 7.99 -15.50 4.73
N GLY A 61 9.25 -15.10 4.85
CA GLY A 61 10.23 -15.20 3.78
C GLY A 61 11.10 -13.95 3.65
N TYR A 62 11.75 -13.83 2.49
CA TYR A 62 12.60 -12.67 2.20
C TYR A 62 11.73 -11.41 2.05
N GLY A 63 12.11 -10.34 2.75
CA GLY A 63 11.35 -9.08 2.77
C GLY A 63 10.13 -9.07 3.69
N CYS A 64 9.87 -10.16 4.43
CA CYS A 64 8.85 -10.22 5.48
C CYS A 64 9.50 -10.00 6.86
N ASP A 65 8.69 -9.71 7.88
CA ASP A 65 9.14 -9.52 9.27
C ASP A 65 9.87 -10.75 9.83
N ARG A 66 9.49 -11.94 9.35
CA ARG A 66 10.08 -13.22 9.75
C ARG A 66 10.45 -14.03 8.52
N HIS A 67 11.62 -14.65 8.54
CA HIS A 67 12.06 -15.44 7.39
C HIS A 67 11.49 -16.87 7.45
N CYS A 68 11.52 -17.48 8.63
CA CYS A 68 11.02 -18.83 8.85
C CYS A 68 10.22 -18.92 10.15
N ILE A 69 9.27 -19.85 10.20
CA ILE A 69 8.42 -20.06 11.37
C ILE A 69 9.20 -20.51 12.62
N CYS A 70 10.41 -21.05 12.46
CA CYS A 70 11.27 -21.44 13.59
C CYS A 70 11.70 -20.25 14.47
N GLU A 71 11.52 -19.01 14.02
CA GLU A 71 11.74 -17.79 14.81
C GLU A 71 10.64 -17.56 15.86
N ILE A 72 9.49 -18.25 15.75
CA ILE A 72 8.37 -18.10 16.67
C ILE A 72 8.55 -19.03 17.88
N PRO A 73 8.54 -18.49 19.12
CA PRO A 73 8.60 -19.30 20.33
C PRO A 73 7.47 -20.35 20.38
N GLY A 74 7.81 -21.56 20.80
CA GLY A 74 6.89 -22.71 20.83
C GLY A 74 6.88 -23.54 19.54
N GLN A 75 7.48 -23.06 18.46
CA GLN A 75 7.71 -23.83 17.23
C GLN A 75 9.00 -24.65 17.32
N VAL A 76 9.15 -25.61 16.41
CA VAL A 76 10.37 -26.42 16.32
C VAL A 76 11.54 -25.51 15.89
N PRO A 77 12.66 -25.48 16.63
CA PRO A 77 13.80 -24.65 16.28
C PRO A 77 14.49 -25.16 15.00
N CYS A 78 15.20 -24.27 14.32
CA CYS A 78 15.95 -24.65 13.12
C CYS A 78 17.03 -25.71 13.45
N PRO A 79 17.13 -26.81 12.70
CA PRO A 79 18.13 -27.87 12.92
C PRO A 79 19.59 -27.38 12.88
N ALA A 80 19.83 -26.25 12.21
CA ALA A 80 21.15 -25.61 12.14
C ALA A 80 21.57 -24.98 13.48
N VAL A 81 20.60 -24.58 14.31
CA VAL A 81 20.85 -23.96 15.63
C VAL A 81 20.73 -25.01 16.73
N VAL A 82 19.67 -25.82 16.68
CA VAL A 82 19.41 -26.88 17.66
C VAL A 82 19.20 -28.20 16.91
N PRO A 83 20.13 -29.16 17.01
CA PRO A 83 19.99 -30.46 16.37
C PRO A 83 18.69 -31.15 16.78
N LEU A 84 17.95 -31.65 15.81
CA LEU A 84 16.73 -32.39 16.10
C LEU A 84 17.04 -33.75 16.78
N PRO A 85 16.10 -34.29 17.57
CA PRO A 85 16.21 -35.64 18.12
C PRO A 85 16.43 -36.69 17.02
N ASN A 86 17.13 -37.77 17.35
CA ASN A 86 17.47 -38.82 16.37
C ASN A 86 16.23 -39.45 15.72
N HIS A 87 15.13 -39.59 16.45
CA HIS A 87 13.88 -40.14 15.93
C HIS A 87 13.20 -39.25 14.88
N MET A 88 13.61 -37.99 14.72
CA MET A 88 13.13 -37.07 13.67
C MET A 88 14.11 -36.92 12.50
N ARG A 89 15.28 -37.59 12.55
CA ARG A 89 16.36 -37.42 11.58
C ARG A 89 16.45 -38.61 10.65
N GLY A 90 16.32 -38.38 9.35
CA GLY A 90 16.31 -39.43 8.32
C GLY A 90 17.51 -40.39 8.39
N LYS A 91 18.70 -39.91 8.74
CA LYS A 91 19.90 -40.76 8.91
C LYS A 91 19.71 -41.92 9.90
N PHE A 92 18.93 -41.73 10.96
CA PHE A 92 18.69 -42.77 11.97
C PHE A 92 17.42 -43.57 11.68
N ILE A 93 16.41 -42.95 11.05
CA ILE A 93 15.16 -43.63 10.69
C ILE A 93 15.41 -44.67 9.57
N TYR A 94 16.28 -44.35 8.61
CA TYR A 94 16.49 -45.16 7.41
C TYR A 94 17.90 -45.77 7.33
N HIS A 95 18.60 -45.89 8.45
CA HIS A 95 19.91 -46.55 8.46
C HIS A 95 19.71 -48.01 8.01
N LYS A 96 20.35 -48.41 6.91
CA LYS A 96 20.46 -49.82 6.54
C LYS A 96 21.70 -50.39 7.22
N ASP A 97 21.56 -51.56 7.83
CA ASP A 97 22.66 -52.30 8.46
C ASP A 97 23.79 -52.63 7.46
#